data_AF-A0A1M2VXD9-F1
#
_entry.id   AF-A0A1M2VXD9-F1
#
_cell.length_a   1.000
_cell.length_b   1.000
_cell.length_c   1.000
_cell.angle_alpha   90.00
_cell.angle_beta   90.00
_cell.angle_gamma   90.00
#
_symmetry.space_group_name_H-M   'P 1'
#
loop_
_entity.id
_entity.type
_entity.pdbx_description
1 polymer ?
#
loop_
_entity_poly.entity_id
_entity_poly.type
_entity_poly.pdbx_seq_one_letter_code
_entity_poly.pdbx_strand_id
1 'polypeptide(L)'
;MLVNTLTVALAFAASVLAQAPLVVNTPWVSGGVAVIQRGNEVVESFQTGGTFIWNTNVPAGSNITFEDIDADEHFVLSAPFVVQPG
;
A
#
# COMPACT_ATOMS: atom_id res chain seq x y z
N MET A 1 -42.57 10.53 -28.85
CA MET A 1 -41.12 10.45 -29.09
C MET A 1 -40.55 9.41 -28.14
N LEU A 2 -40.15 8.24 -28.63
CA LEU A 2 -39.50 7.21 -27.80
C LEU A 2 -38.00 7.53 -27.74
N VAL A 3 -37.47 7.71 -26.53
CA VAL A 3 -36.04 7.88 -26.29
C VAL A 3 -35.42 6.50 -26.08
N ASN A 4 -34.69 6.00 -27.08
CA ASN A 4 -33.87 4.81 -26.95
C ASN A 4 -32.72 5.11 -25.98
N THR A 5 -32.85 4.67 -24.74
CA THR A 5 -31.77 4.79 -23.75
C THR A 5 -30.85 3.58 -23.92
N LEU A 6 -29.75 3.76 -24.64
CA LEU A 6 -28.71 2.74 -24.79
C LEU A 6 -28.01 2.56 -23.44
N THR A 7 -28.30 1.48 -22.72
CA THR A 7 -27.63 1.18 -21.46
C THR A 7 -26.32 0.45 -21.78
N VAL A 8 -25.20 1.13 -21.62
CA VAL A 8 -23.86 0.51 -21.72
C VAL A 8 -23.57 -0.16 -20.39
N ALA A 9 -23.69 -1.49 -20.34
CA ALA A 9 -23.21 -2.27 -19.22
C ALA A 9 -21.67 -2.35 -19.32
N LEU A 10 -20.95 -1.58 -18.48
CA LEU A 10 -19.53 -1.83 -18.25
C LEU A 10 -19.41 -3.13 -17.46
N ALA A 11 -19.05 -4.20 -18.15
CA ALA A 11 -18.58 -5.42 -17.50
C ALA A 11 -17.19 -5.14 -16.92
N PHE A 12 -17.10 -4.93 -15.61
CA PHE A 12 -15.82 -5.05 -14.90
C PHE A 12 -15.44 -6.52 -14.91
N ALA A 13 -14.63 -6.92 -15.88
CA ALA A 13 -13.86 -8.15 -15.77
C ALA A 13 -12.95 -7.96 -14.55
N ALA A 14 -13.22 -8.69 -13.47
CA ALA A 14 -12.30 -8.82 -12.35
C ALA A 14 -11.07 -9.57 -12.88
N SER A 15 -10.15 -8.82 -13.47
CA SER A 15 -8.81 -9.31 -13.74
C SER A 15 -8.18 -9.56 -12.38
N VAL A 16 -7.93 -10.83 -12.07
CA VAL A 16 -6.89 -11.26 -11.14
C VAL A 16 -5.59 -10.79 -11.78
N LEU A 17 -5.27 -9.51 -11.61
CA LEU A 17 -3.92 -9.06 -11.85
C LEU A 17 -3.09 -9.67 -10.68
N ALA A 18 -1.77 -9.73 -10.80
CA ALA A 18 -0.93 -10.07 -9.66
C ALA A 18 -0.61 -8.75 -8.98
N GLN A 19 -0.77 -8.66 -7.65
CA GLN A 19 -0.48 -7.42 -6.91
C GLN A 19 0.91 -6.96 -7.31
N ALA A 20 0.97 -5.84 -8.04
CA ALA A 20 2.24 -5.24 -8.38
C ALA A 20 2.95 -4.95 -7.06
N PRO A 21 4.21 -5.38 -6.89
CA PRO A 21 4.92 -5.16 -5.65
C PRO A 21 4.94 -3.67 -5.29
N LEU A 22 4.67 -3.34 -4.03
CA LEU A 22 4.75 -1.95 -3.60
C LEU A 22 6.23 -1.56 -3.54
N VAL A 23 6.64 -0.63 -4.41
CA VAL A 23 7.97 -0.03 -4.36
C VAL A 23 7.91 1.16 -3.42
N VAL A 24 8.60 1.06 -2.29
CA VAL A 24 8.70 2.14 -1.32
C VAL A 24 10.08 2.75 -1.41
N ASN A 25 10.12 4.07 -1.58
CA ASN A 25 11.35 4.83 -1.53
C ASN A 25 11.35 5.65 -0.25
N THR A 26 12.19 5.27 0.69
CA THR A 26 12.33 5.99 1.97
C THR A 26 13.44 7.03 1.86
N PRO A 27 13.25 8.23 2.41
CA PRO A 27 14.37 9.13 2.61
C PRO A 27 15.44 8.41 3.46
N TRP A 28 16.71 8.74 3.21
CA TRP A 28 17.78 8.23 4.06
C TRP A 28 17.72 8.93 5.42
N VAL A 29 17.05 8.29 6.37
CA VAL A 29 17.16 8.58 7.80
C VAL A 29 18.10 7.55 8.42
N SER A 30 19.22 8.03 8.97
CA SER A 30 20.23 7.18 9.59
C SER A 30 19.67 6.53 10.86
N GLY A 31 19.61 5.21 10.91
CA GLY A 31 19.16 4.45 12.09
C GLY A 31 17.65 4.39 12.29
N GLY A 32 16.86 4.78 11.28
CA GLY A 32 15.40 4.68 11.30
C GLY A 32 14.86 3.30 10.92
N VAL A 33 13.54 3.14 11.08
CA VAL A 33 12.79 1.95 10.69
C VAL A 33 11.54 2.34 9.91
N ALA A 34 11.32 1.63 8.80
CA ALA A 34 10.14 1.73 7.99
C ALA A 34 9.21 0.56 8.34
N VAL A 35 7.98 0.83 8.76
CA VAL A 35 7.04 -0.16 9.28
C VAL A 35 5.78 -0.18 8.43
N ILE A 36 5.28 -1.38 8.16
CA ILE A 36 3.99 -1.59 7.51
C ILE A 36 3.02 -2.18 8.53
N GLN A 37 1.98 -1.42 8.86
CA GLN A 37 1.02 -1.78 9.89
C GLN A 37 -0.36 -2.08 9.32
N ARG A 38 -1.06 -3.02 9.93
CA ARG A 38 -2.50 -3.26 9.73
C ARG A 38 -3.20 -3.05 11.06
N GLY A 39 -3.81 -1.88 11.25
CA GLY A 39 -4.29 -1.48 12.57
C GLY A 39 -3.10 -1.36 13.54
N ASN A 40 -3.09 -2.15 14.62
CA ASN A 40 -2.01 -2.13 15.62
C ASN A 40 -0.98 -3.26 15.40
N GLU A 41 -1.13 -4.06 14.33
CA GLU A 41 -0.23 -5.16 14.02
C GLU A 41 0.86 -4.68 13.05
N VAL A 42 2.13 -4.88 13.40
CA VAL A 42 3.25 -4.74 12.46
C VAL A 42 3.29 -5.99 11.57
N VAL A 43 3.01 -5.80 10.28
CA VAL A 43 3.04 -6.87 9.29
C VAL A 43 4.45 -7.08 8.75
N GLU A 44 5.22 -6.00 8.63
CA GLU A 44 6.56 -6.01 8.06
C GLU A 44 7.34 -4.78 8.56
N SER A 45 8.67 -4.90 8.66
CA SER A 45 9.54 -3.79 9.05
C SER A 45 10.89 -3.86 8.34
N PHE A 46 11.43 -2.71 7.98
CA PHE A 46 12.68 -2.59 7.22
C PHE A 46 13.57 -1.51 7.84
N GLN A 47 14.89 -1.66 7.74
CA GLN A 47 15.80 -0.54 8.02
C GLN A 47 15.63 0.52 6.93
N THR A 48 15.60 1.80 7.33
CA THR A 48 15.48 2.94 6.41
C THR A 48 16.78 3.18 5.65
N GLY A 49 16.70 3.96 4.57
CA GLY A 49 17.90 4.27 3.76
C GLY A 49 17.92 3.62 2.39
N GLY A 50 16.78 3.55 1.71
CA GLY A 50 16.79 3.10 0.32
C GLY A 50 15.41 2.79 -0.24
N THR A 51 15.47 2.15 -1.41
CA THR A 51 14.28 1.58 -2.07
C THR A 51 14.14 0.12 -1.66
N PHE A 52 12.95 -0.25 -1.20
CA PHE A 52 12.59 -1.64 -0.98
C PHE A 52 11.34 -2.01 -1.74
N ILE A 53 11.20 -3.31 -2.01
CA ILE A 53 10.07 -3.89 -2.71
C ILE A 53 9.31 -4.73 -1.71
N TRP A 54 8.08 -4.34 -1.41
CA TRP A 54 7.20 -5.11 -0.54
C TRP A 54 6.30 -6.03 -1.36
N ASN A 55 6.59 -7.34 -1.27
CA ASN A 55 5.75 -8.42 -1.75
C ASN A 55 4.95 -8.96 -0.56
N THR A 56 3.62 -8.90 -0.63
CA THR A 56 2.80 -9.18 0.54
C THR A 56 1.75 -10.27 0.29
N ASN A 57 1.44 -11.02 1.35
CA ASN A 57 0.27 -11.90 1.41
C ASN A 57 -0.90 -11.23 2.15
N VAL A 58 -0.80 -9.92 2.43
CA VAL A 58 -1.92 -9.14 2.98
C VAL A 58 -3.10 -9.20 2.00
N PRO A 59 -4.31 -9.58 2.45
CA PRO A 59 -5.47 -9.63 1.57
C PRO A 59 -5.79 -8.26 0.95
N ALA A 60 -6.21 -8.28 -0.31
CA ALA A 60 -6.79 -7.10 -0.96
C ALA A 60 -7.95 -6.52 -0.15
N GLY A 61 -8.07 -5.19 -0.15
CA GLY A 61 -9.01 -4.44 0.67
C GLY A 61 -8.56 -4.19 2.11
N SER A 62 -7.42 -4.75 2.54
CA SER A 62 -6.85 -4.43 3.86
C SER A 62 -6.37 -2.98 3.90
N ASN A 63 -6.76 -2.27 4.96
CA ASN A 63 -6.22 -0.96 5.29
C ASN A 63 -4.83 -1.12 5.92
N ILE A 64 -3.85 -0.45 5.34
CA ILE A 64 -2.45 -0.48 5.76
C ILE A 64 -1.98 0.95 6.04
N THR A 65 -1.13 1.10 7.05
CA THR A 65 -0.38 2.34 7.29
C THR A 65 1.10 2.04 7.05
N PHE A 66 1.73 2.81 6.19
CA PHE A 66 3.18 2.87 6.11
C PHE A 66 3.70 3.96 7.02
N GLU A 67 4.66 3.64 7.89
CA GLU A 67 5.27 4.57 8.82
C GLU A 67 6.78 4.54 8.63
N ASP A 68 7.39 5.70 8.50
CA ASP A 68 8.83 5.89 8.53
C ASP A 68 9.18 6.58 9.84
N ILE A 69 10.04 5.96 10.65
CA ILE A 69 10.38 6.36 12.01
C ILE A 69 11.89 6.58 12.06
N ASP A 70 12.35 7.72 12.55
CA ASP A 70 13.79 7.99 12.68
C ASP A 70 14.43 7.28 13.90
N ALA A 71 15.75 7.42 14.06
CA ALA A 71 16.50 6.80 15.15
C ALA A 71 16.11 7.33 16.54
N ASP A 72 15.44 8.49 16.61
CA ASP A 72 14.97 9.11 17.85
C ASP A 72 13.49 8.78 18.12
N GLU A 73 12.93 7.80 17.39
CA GLU A 73 11.54 7.32 17.49
C GLU A 73 10.48 8.35 17.05
N HIS A 74 10.84 9.34 16.23
CA HIS A 74 9.87 10.27 15.66
C HIS A 74 9.33 9.77 14.32
N PHE A 75 8.02 9.97 14.10
CA PHE A 75 7.42 9.74 12.79
C PHE A 75 7.91 10.79 11.77
N VAL A 76 8.64 10.32 10.78
CA VAL A 76 9.12 11.08 9.61
C VAL A 76 8.04 11.13 8.54
N LEU A 77 7.35 10.00 8.33
CA LEU A 77 6.26 9.86 7.38
C LEU A 77 5.22 8.88 7.93
N SER A 78 3.94 9.18 7.73
CA SER A 78 2.85 8.22 7.94
C SER A 78 1.84 8.36 6.80
N ALA A 79 1.61 7.28 6.07
CA ALA A 79 0.77 7.27 4.88
C ALA A 79 -0.14 6.04 4.88
N PRO A 80 -1.47 6.22 4.99
CA PRO A 80 -2.41 5.14 4.85
C PRO A 80 -2.64 4.79 3.37
N PHE A 81 -2.82 3.50 3.08
CA PHE A 81 -3.25 3.02 1.76
C PHE A 81 -4.03 1.71 1.90
N VAL A 82 -4.79 1.38 0.86
CA VAL A 82 -5.55 0.13 0.78
C VAL A 82 -4.83 -0.81 -0.17
N VAL A 83 -4.59 -2.04 0.26
CA VAL A 83 -4.04 -3.08 -0.63
C VAL A 83 -5.03 -3.30 -1.76
N GLN A 84 -4.60 -3.02 -2.98
CA GLN A 84 -5.43 -3.21 -4.16
C GLN A 84 -5.51 -4.70 -4.50
N PRO A 85 -6.63 -5.16 -5.06
CA PRO A 85 -6.66 -6.47 -5.68
C PRO A 85 -5.52 -6.56 -6.66
N GLY A 86 -4.91 -7.74 -6.63
CA GLY A 86 -3.82 -8.07 -7.49
C GLY A 86 -4.16 -7.69 -8.88
#